data_AF-A0A7J6UHA9-F1
#
_entry.id   AF-A0A7J6UHA9-F1
#
_cell.length_a   1.000
_cell.length_b   1.000
_cell.length_c   1.000
_cell.angle_alpha   90.00
_cell.angle_beta   90.00
_cell.angle_gamma   90.00
#
_symmetry.space_group_name_H-M   'P 1'
#
loop_
_entity.id
_entity.type
_entity.pdbx_description
1 polymer ?
#
loop_
_entity_poly.entity_id
_entity_poly.type
_entity_poly.pdbx_seq_one_letter_code
_entity_poly.pdbx_strand_id
1 'polypeptide(L)'
;MPCSQGSWVITGQQFKRCAKYTIPYGVLEVGECRGVSTFCEALRTIADGHGLKFQDQPRVELKLSSSALVDGEDVQRLREWCQRQLADAGPAILFVFLPRKSRRPYCVVKDLVDRIAGVPSQVIVCPSSQRTINQWQSIMCELCCKICLKEPQVESPDEDLDGDTPPPTPTSPTGVLPRTPARVPPHGGVIAGVPRMTQQTSLFAIPNGRAGGGGEERSLVPRGCMVIAFTLERSEAVGGLWIATAVGSVDNDVNLYATASSVQDTGTRIIDIESLVFRLLERFYIINSRLPQRILAFRNAFPSGRFLTLQTAEFRDISHAISDRVTQAILLKSGAFGRCSEKMRDRLAREKYSPTLTLLSVSSGSSQNLTLWCEKPQDCDRKTGNVPAGTI
;
A
#
# COMPACT_ATOMS: atom_id res chain seq x y z
N MET A 1 -20.37 12.18 -9.71
CA MET A 1 -19.50 13.35 -9.48
C MET A 1 -19.19 14.01 -10.82
N PRO A 2 -19.11 15.34 -10.94
CA PRO A 2 -18.66 15.96 -12.17
C PRO A 2 -17.17 15.65 -12.37
N CYS A 3 -16.89 14.56 -13.08
CA CYS A 3 -15.57 14.20 -13.56
C CYS A 3 -15.39 14.91 -14.90
N SER A 4 -14.66 16.03 -14.92
CA SER A 4 -14.23 16.62 -16.18
C SER A 4 -12.96 15.88 -16.61
N GLN A 5 -13.07 15.05 -17.65
CA GLN A 5 -11.91 14.51 -18.37
C GLN A 5 -10.92 13.71 -17.49
N GLY A 6 -11.43 12.84 -16.61
CA GLY A 6 -10.60 11.98 -15.76
C GLY A 6 -10.02 12.66 -14.53
N SER A 7 -10.48 13.86 -14.19
CA SER A 7 -10.06 14.61 -13.01
C SER A 7 -11.25 14.90 -12.07
N TRP A 8 -10.99 14.82 -10.77
CA TRP A 8 -11.90 15.23 -9.70
C TRP A 8 -11.13 15.86 -8.55
N VAL A 9 -11.82 16.67 -7.75
CA VAL A 9 -11.26 17.32 -6.55
C VAL A 9 -11.89 16.76 -5.29
N ILE A 10 -11.08 16.56 -4.24
CA ILE A 10 -11.54 16.04 -2.95
C ILE A 10 -12.16 17.11 -2.05
N THR A 11 -12.02 18.39 -2.39
CA THR A 11 -12.54 19.51 -1.59
C THR A 11 -14.03 19.32 -1.27
N GLY A 12 -14.37 19.38 0.02
CA GLY A 12 -15.74 19.17 0.50
C GLY A 12 -16.21 17.72 0.54
N GLN A 13 -15.33 16.75 0.28
CA GLN A 13 -15.62 15.31 0.37
C GLN A 13 -14.90 14.67 1.56
N GLN A 14 -15.43 13.56 2.07
CA GLN A 14 -14.77 12.76 3.10
C GLN A 14 -14.31 11.42 2.52
N PHE A 15 -13.26 10.84 3.10
CA PHE A 15 -12.83 9.50 2.68
C PHE A 15 -13.88 8.47 3.12
N LYS A 16 -14.13 7.46 2.26
CA LYS A 16 -15.10 6.38 2.54
C LYS A 16 -14.77 5.61 3.82
N ARG A 17 -13.50 5.40 4.12
CA ARG A 17 -13.00 4.75 5.34
C ARG A 17 -11.87 5.58 5.92
N CYS A 18 -12.05 6.04 7.15
CA CYS A 18 -11.05 6.74 7.95
C CYS A 18 -10.86 6.01 9.28
N ALA A 19 -9.70 6.26 9.91
CA ALA A 19 -9.49 5.99 11.31
C ALA A 19 -10.64 6.56 12.15
N LYS A 20 -11.31 5.72 12.94
CA LYS A 20 -12.36 6.15 13.89
C LYS A 20 -11.79 6.77 15.17
N TYR A 21 -10.47 6.85 15.28
CA TYR A 21 -9.76 7.31 16.45
C TYR A 21 -8.85 8.49 16.09
N THR A 22 -8.43 9.24 17.11
CA THR A 22 -7.49 10.33 16.95
C THR A 22 -6.08 9.77 16.68
N ILE A 23 -5.59 9.96 15.45
CA ILE A 23 -4.34 9.43 14.92
C ILE A 23 -3.14 10.03 15.69
N PRO A 24 -2.41 9.22 16.47
CA PRO A 24 -1.17 9.66 17.08
C PRO A 24 -0.09 9.76 16.01
N TYR A 25 0.68 10.84 16.02
CA TYR A 25 1.74 11.06 15.05
C TYR A 25 3.06 11.46 15.73
N GLY A 26 4.16 11.29 15.01
CA GLY A 26 5.47 11.82 15.39
C GLY A 26 6.01 12.79 14.34
N VAL A 27 7.06 13.52 14.70
CA VAL A 27 7.75 14.46 13.81
C VAL A 27 9.25 14.18 13.78
N LEU A 28 9.83 14.14 12.59
CA LEU A 28 11.27 14.08 12.37
C LEU A 28 11.69 15.26 11.48
N GLU A 29 12.50 16.16 12.01
CA GLU A 29 13.10 17.26 11.27
C GLU A 29 14.57 16.94 10.94
N VAL A 30 14.94 17.03 9.67
CA VAL A 30 16.32 16.78 9.22
C VAL A 30 16.94 18.06 8.67
N GLY A 31 17.84 18.68 9.43
CA GLY A 31 18.41 19.98 9.10
C GLY A 31 17.46 21.15 9.40
N GLU A 32 17.74 22.31 8.81
CA GLU A 32 16.95 23.52 9.05
C GLU A 32 15.64 23.53 8.26
N CYS A 33 14.56 23.12 8.93
CA CYS A 33 13.19 23.27 8.43
C CYS A 33 12.46 24.40 9.16
N ARG A 34 11.81 25.28 8.39
CA ARG A 34 11.01 26.40 8.91
C ARG A 34 9.52 26.08 8.79
N GLY A 35 8.73 26.54 9.77
CA GLY A 35 7.26 26.47 9.72
C GLY A 35 6.67 25.07 9.93
N VAL A 36 7.39 24.15 10.57
CA VAL A 36 6.91 22.77 10.81
C VAL A 36 5.67 22.74 11.70
N SER A 37 5.66 23.48 12.83
CA SER A 37 4.48 23.57 13.71
C SER A 37 3.25 24.12 12.97
N THR A 38 3.43 25.26 12.29
CA THR A 38 2.37 25.90 11.51
C THR A 38 1.85 24.99 10.39
N PHE A 39 2.73 24.24 9.74
CA PHE A 39 2.33 23.24 8.75
C PHE A 39 1.50 22.12 9.39
N CYS A 40 1.93 21.58 10.54
CA CYS A 40 1.20 20.53 11.22
C CYS A 40 -0.18 21.01 11.69
N GLU A 41 -0.28 22.22 12.24
CA GLU A 41 -1.57 22.85 12.59
C GLU A 41 -2.49 22.98 11.38
N ALA A 42 -1.99 23.52 10.26
CA ALA A 42 -2.78 23.66 9.04
C ALA A 42 -3.20 22.29 8.46
N LEU A 43 -2.31 21.30 8.50
CA LEU A 43 -2.62 19.93 8.08
C LEU A 43 -3.75 19.33 8.92
N ARG A 44 -3.73 19.52 10.25
CA ARG A 44 -4.80 19.03 11.14
C ARG A 44 -6.16 19.61 10.78
N THR A 45 -6.23 20.91 10.54
CA THR A 45 -7.49 21.58 10.13
C THR A 45 -8.03 21.02 8.82
N ILE A 46 -7.16 20.83 7.82
CA ILE A 46 -7.58 20.27 6.52
C ILE A 46 -7.97 18.80 6.66
N ALA A 47 -7.20 18.02 7.38
CA ALA A 47 -7.44 16.60 7.61
C ALA A 47 -8.78 16.35 8.31
N ASP A 48 -9.13 17.17 9.30
CA ASP A 48 -10.41 17.08 10.02
C ASP A 48 -11.60 17.31 9.07
N GLY A 49 -11.47 18.27 8.14
CA GLY A 49 -12.44 18.49 7.07
C GLY A 49 -12.69 17.27 6.16
N HIS A 50 -11.74 16.33 6.10
CA HIS A 50 -11.83 15.07 5.35
C HIS A 50 -12.09 13.84 6.24
N GLY A 51 -12.34 14.03 7.54
CA GLY A 51 -12.63 12.96 8.49
C GLY A 51 -11.40 12.27 9.10
N LEU A 52 -10.20 12.82 8.93
CA LEU A 52 -8.97 12.34 9.56
C LEU A 52 -8.63 13.21 10.77
N LYS A 53 -8.75 12.67 11.97
CA LYS A 53 -8.46 13.41 13.22
C LYS A 53 -7.08 13.05 13.73
N PHE A 54 -6.19 14.03 13.87
CA PHE A 54 -4.87 13.84 14.48
C PHE A 54 -4.86 14.34 15.92
N GLN A 55 -3.91 13.85 16.72
CA GLN A 55 -3.65 14.39 18.06
C GLN A 55 -3.23 15.87 17.98
N ASP A 56 -3.39 16.61 19.07
CA ASP A 56 -3.05 18.04 19.06
C ASP A 56 -1.55 18.32 19.07
N GLN A 57 -0.80 17.39 19.64
CA GLN A 57 0.65 17.43 19.77
C GLN A 57 1.24 16.10 19.29
N PRO A 58 2.45 16.10 18.73
CA PRO A 58 3.14 14.88 18.37
C PRO A 58 3.54 14.10 19.62
N ARG A 59 3.48 12.76 19.52
CA ARG A 59 3.91 11.85 20.60
C ARG A 59 5.40 11.81 20.80
N VAL A 60 6.14 12.03 19.72
CA VAL A 60 7.59 11.94 19.70
C VAL A 60 8.12 12.86 18.62
N GLU A 61 9.21 13.54 18.95
CA GLU A 61 9.89 14.44 18.03
C GLU A 61 11.39 14.15 18.02
N LEU A 62 12.01 14.29 16.86
CA LEU A 62 13.46 14.34 16.74
C LEU A 62 13.85 15.44 15.76
N LYS A 63 14.84 16.24 16.15
CA LYS A 63 15.48 17.23 15.28
C LYS A 63 16.95 16.88 15.11
N LEU A 64 17.34 16.69 13.85
CA LEU A 64 18.72 16.45 13.43
C LEU A 64 19.29 17.73 12.82
N SER A 65 20.55 18.03 13.12
CA SER A 65 21.17 19.29 12.67
C SER A 65 21.69 19.18 11.23
N SER A 66 22.13 18.01 10.80
CA SER A 66 22.66 17.80 9.44
C SER A 66 21.55 17.54 8.42
N SER A 67 21.55 18.33 7.35
CA SER A 67 20.65 18.12 6.20
C SER A 67 21.08 17.00 5.25
N ALA A 68 22.32 16.50 5.39
CA ALA A 68 22.94 15.65 4.38
C ALA A 68 22.94 14.15 4.75
N LEU A 69 22.84 13.80 6.04
CA LEU A 69 22.83 12.41 6.56
C LEU A 69 23.86 11.51 5.85
N VAL A 70 25.13 11.93 5.84
CA VAL A 70 26.21 11.34 5.01
C VAL A 70 27.05 10.31 5.78
N ASP A 71 26.47 9.67 6.81
CA ASP A 71 27.17 8.84 7.80
C ASP A 71 27.90 9.66 8.88
N GLY A 72 27.57 9.38 10.15
CA GLY A 72 27.97 10.19 11.30
C GLY A 72 27.03 10.04 12.49
N GLU A 73 27.22 10.90 13.50
CA GLU A 73 26.46 10.94 14.76
C GLU A 73 24.94 11.04 14.54
N ASP A 74 24.48 11.84 13.58
CA ASP A 74 23.04 12.02 13.30
C ASP A 74 22.36 10.73 12.79
N VAL A 75 23.05 9.90 12.00
CA VAL A 75 22.50 8.62 11.52
C VAL A 75 22.41 7.62 12.67
N GLN A 76 23.42 7.60 13.54
CA GLN A 76 23.41 6.77 14.74
C GLN A 76 22.33 7.23 15.74
N ARG A 77 22.19 8.53 15.94
CA ARG A 77 21.14 9.13 16.77
C ARG A 77 19.75 8.79 16.23
N LEU A 78 19.54 8.89 14.92
CA LEU A 78 18.28 8.49 14.28
C LEU A 78 18.01 6.99 14.47
N ARG A 79 19.03 6.14 14.34
CA ARG A 79 18.91 4.69 14.59
C ARG A 79 18.49 4.39 16.03
N GLU A 80 19.16 5.00 17.01
CA GLU A 80 18.84 4.82 18.44
C GLU A 80 17.45 5.34 18.78
N TRP A 81 17.07 6.48 18.22
CA TRP A 81 15.73 7.03 18.36
C TRP A 81 14.66 6.10 17.78
N CYS A 82 14.91 5.50 16.60
CA CYS A 82 14.01 4.51 16.00
C CYS A 82 13.85 3.27 16.89
N GLN A 83 14.93 2.80 17.52
CA GLN A 83 14.92 1.57 18.33
C GLN A 83 14.26 1.73 19.70
N ARG A 84 14.28 2.94 20.26
CA ARG A 84 13.78 3.21 21.61
C ARG A 84 12.55 4.11 21.56
N GLN A 85 12.77 5.41 21.41
CA GLN A 85 11.74 6.42 21.59
C GLN A 85 10.58 6.29 20.60
N LEU A 86 10.89 6.02 19.32
CA LEU A 86 9.85 5.86 18.30
C LEU A 86 9.03 4.58 18.53
N ALA A 87 9.69 3.48 18.93
CA ALA A 87 9.04 2.23 19.25
C ALA A 87 8.15 2.35 20.50
N ASP A 88 8.63 3.01 21.55
CA ASP A 88 7.92 3.21 22.82
C ASP A 88 6.72 4.16 22.68
N ALA A 89 6.88 5.25 21.91
CA ALA A 89 5.81 6.23 21.69
C ALA A 89 4.66 5.68 20.84
N GLY A 90 4.96 4.72 19.96
CA GLY A 90 4.01 4.05 19.08
C GLY A 90 3.13 4.99 18.25
N PRO A 91 3.68 5.99 17.52
CA PRO A 91 2.86 6.79 16.62
C PRO A 91 2.31 5.91 15.48
N ALA A 92 1.09 6.22 15.03
CA ALA A 92 0.49 5.57 13.87
C ALA A 92 1.15 6.03 12.55
N ILE A 93 1.70 7.25 12.54
CA ILE A 93 2.44 7.79 11.40
C ILE A 93 3.54 8.77 11.81
N LEU A 94 4.64 8.80 11.05
CA LEU A 94 5.73 9.75 11.21
C LEU A 94 5.74 10.77 10.06
N PHE A 95 5.70 12.06 10.40
CA PHE A 95 5.97 13.14 9.45
C PHE A 95 7.45 13.49 9.43
N VAL A 96 8.08 13.33 8.26
CA VAL A 96 9.51 13.58 8.06
C VAL A 96 9.69 14.83 7.23
N PHE A 97 10.37 15.83 7.76
CA PHE A 97 10.60 17.12 7.15
C PHE A 97 12.04 17.22 6.64
N LEU A 98 12.20 17.40 5.32
CA LEU A 98 13.49 17.60 4.66
C LEU A 98 13.58 19.02 4.07
N PRO A 99 14.70 19.76 4.19
CA PRO A 99 14.82 21.15 3.73
C PRO A 99 14.75 21.28 2.21
N ARG A 100 15.11 20.21 1.50
CA ARG A 100 15.08 20.16 0.03
C ARG A 100 14.90 18.74 -0.45
N LYS A 101 14.46 18.59 -1.71
CA LYS A 101 14.40 17.30 -2.38
C LYS A 101 15.81 16.73 -2.53
N SER A 102 16.12 15.69 -1.76
CA SER A 102 17.41 15.01 -1.81
C SER A 102 17.23 13.51 -1.65
N ARG A 103 17.84 12.73 -2.55
CA ARG A 103 17.71 11.26 -2.56
C ARG A 103 18.36 10.63 -1.32
N ARG A 104 19.55 11.09 -0.93
CA ARG A 104 20.33 10.44 0.14
C ARG A 104 19.64 10.51 1.52
N PRO A 105 19.26 11.69 2.06
CA PRO A 105 18.54 11.77 3.32
C PRO A 105 17.20 11.03 3.28
N TYR A 106 16.47 11.11 2.16
CA TYR A 106 15.24 10.35 1.95
C TYR A 106 15.46 8.84 2.10
N CYS A 107 16.47 8.29 1.42
CA CYS A 107 16.79 6.87 1.48
C CYS A 107 17.22 6.42 2.88
N VAL A 108 18.06 7.20 3.57
CA VAL A 108 18.51 6.88 4.94
C VAL A 108 17.33 6.86 5.92
N VAL A 109 16.47 7.88 5.88
CA VAL A 109 15.28 7.92 6.74
C VAL A 109 14.36 6.76 6.43
N LYS A 110 14.11 6.46 5.15
CA LYS A 110 13.26 5.35 4.74
C LYS A 110 13.82 4.01 5.17
N ASP A 111 15.12 3.80 5.02
CA ASP A 111 15.79 2.58 5.46
C ASP A 111 15.63 2.37 6.97
N LEU A 112 15.94 3.39 7.78
CA LEU A 112 15.88 3.27 9.23
C LEU A 112 14.44 3.19 9.75
N VAL A 113 13.55 4.09 9.31
CA VAL A 113 12.18 4.14 9.83
C VAL A 113 11.38 2.92 9.37
N ASP A 114 11.44 2.57 8.09
CA ASP A 114 10.60 1.48 7.57
C ASP A 114 11.16 0.10 7.98
N ARG A 115 12.50 -0.09 8.09
CA ARG A 115 13.07 -1.39 8.48
C ARG A 115 13.24 -1.58 9.98
N ILE A 116 13.59 -0.54 10.74
CA ILE A 116 13.89 -0.67 12.17
C ILE A 116 12.64 -0.47 13.01
N ALA A 117 11.96 0.67 12.81
CA ALA A 117 10.77 0.99 13.60
C ALA A 117 9.51 0.34 13.00
N GLY A 118 9.47 0.14 11.69
CA GLY A 118 8.29 -0.40 11.00
C GLY A 118 7.08 0.51 11.16
N VAL A 119 7.30 1.82 11.26
CA VAL A 119 6.27 2.86 11.42
C VAL A 119 5.99 3.49 10.06
N PRO A 120 4.72 3.63 9.65
CA PRO A 120 4.39 4.34 8.43
C PRO A 120 4.95 5.76 8.44
N SER A 121 5.66 6.15 7.38
CA SER A 121 6.32 7.45 7.31
C SER A 121 5.98 8.22 6.04
N GLN A 122 5.83 9.53 6.17
CA GLN A 122 5.52 10.44 5.08
C GLN A 122 6.55 11.57 5.04
N VAL A 123 7.35 11.58 3.97
CA VAL A 123 8.37 12.60 3.75
C VAL A 123 7.77 13.81 3.07
N ILE A 124 8.06 14.99 3.62
CA ILE A 124 7.57 16.30 3.22
C ILE A 124 8.81 17.16 2.99
N VAL A 125 8.91 17.76 1.81
CA VAL A 125 9.92 18.78 1.58
C VAL A 125 9.42 20.07 2.20
N CYS A 126 10.20 20.62 3.12
CA CYS A 126 9.87 21.81 3.87
C CYS A 126 9.49 22.95 2.90
N PRO A 127 8.41 23.67 3.21
CA PRO A 127 8.00 24.85 2.47
C PRO A 127 9.19 25.76 2.17
N SER A 128 9.40 26.11 0.90
CA SER A 128 10.03 27.39 0.65
C SER A 128 9.06 28.47 1.14
N SER A 129 9.58 29.54 1.74
CA SER A 129 8.81 30.66 2.31
C SER A 129 7.91 31.42 1.29
N GLN A 130 7.83 30.95 0.04
CA GLN A 130 7.15 31.61 -1.08
C GLN A 130 5.80 30.99 -1.45
N ARG A 131 5.39 29.85 -0.88
CA ARG A 131 4.13 29.21 -1.25
C ARG A 131 2.96 29.72 -0.43
N THR A 132 1.88 30.14 -1.09
CA THR A 132 0.64 30.60 -0.46
C THR A 132 -0.14 29.44 0.17
N ILE A 133 -0.96 29.71 1.19
CA ILE A 133 -1.79 28.71 1.88
C ILE A 133 -2.68 27.89 0.93
N ASN A 134 -3.13 28.50 -0.17
CA ASN A 134 -3.93 27.82 -1.21
C ASN A 134 -3.13 26.78 -2.01
N GLN A 135 -1.83 27.02 -2.23
CA GLN A 135 -0.94 26.01 -2.85
C GLN A 135 -0.65 24.85 -1.88
N TRP A 136 -0.67 25.11 -0.57
CA TRP A 136 -0.53 24.08 0.45
C TRP A 136 -1.75 23.20 0.57
N GLN A 137 -2.95 23.74 0.36
CA GLN A 137 -4.19 22.97 0.49
C GLN A 137 -4.23 21.74 -0.43
N SER A 138 -3.84 21.87 -1.70
CA SER A 138 -3.77 20.72 -2.62
C SER A 138 -2.75 19.67 -2.16
N ILE A 139 -1.58 20.12 -1.70
CA ILE A 139 -0.51 19.23 -1.20
C ILE A 139 -0.98 18.50 0.07
N MET A 140 -1.65 19.22 0.97
CA MET A 140 -2.19 18.66 2.22
C MET A 140 -3.35 17.70 1.93
N CYS A 141 -4.19 17.96 0.93
CA CYS A 141 -5.20 17.01 0.46
C CYS A 141 -4.56 15.72 -0.08
N GLU A 142 -3.55 15.82 -0.96
CA GLU A 142 -2.78 14.67 -1.43
C GLU A 142 -2.08 13.93 -0.29
N LEU A 143 -1.63 14.67 0.73
CA LEU A 143 -1.04 14.10 1.92
C LEU A 143 -2.07 13.31 2.71
N CYS A 144 -3.25 13.89 2.96
CA CYS A 144 -4.37 13.21 3.62
C CYS A 144 -4.74 11.93 2.88
N CYS A 145 -4.75 11.96 1.54
CA CYS A 145 -4.94 10.77 0.73
C CYS A 145 -3.91 9.70 1.12
N LYS A 146 -2.61 10.01 1.05
CA LYS A 146 -1.52 9.07 1.38
C LYS A 146 -1.56 8.56 2.83
N ILE A 147 -1.95 9.41 3.77
CA ILE A 147 -2.02 9.05 5.19
C ILE A 147 -3.17 8.08 5.43
N CYS A 148 -4.33 8.35 4.84
CA CYS A 148 -5.49 7.46 4.88
C CYS A 148 -5.12 6.04 4.40
N LEU A 149 -4.23 5.91 3.43
CA LEU A 149 -3.79 4.60 2.92
C LEU A 149 -2.81 3.87 3.83
N LYS A 150 -2.05 4.63 4.63
CA LYS A 150 -0.97 4.12 5.47
C LYS A 150 -1.45 3.77 6.88
N GLU A 151 -2.58 4.34 7.27
CA GLU A 151 -3.16 4.14 8.59
C GLU A 151 -3.71 2.71 8.70
N PRO A 152 -3.33 1.96 9.76
CA PRO A 152 -3.77 0.58 9.95
C PRO A 152 -5.28 0.55 10.20
N GLN A 153 -6.04 0.23 9.15
CA GLN A 153 -7.49 0.07 9.26
C GLN A 153 -7.81 -1.03 10.28
N VAL A 154 -8.56 -0.70 11.33
CA VAL A 154 -9.11 -1.70 12.25
C VAL A 154 -10.13 -2.50 11.46
N GLU A 155 -9.76 -3.74 11.11
CA GLU A 155 -10.61 -4.70 10.42
C GLU A 155 -11.86 -4.95 11.30
N SER A 156 -13.02 -4.45 10.88
CA SER A 156 -14.27 -5.04 11.35
C SER A 156 -14.40 -6.38 10.64
N PRO A 157 -14.53 -7.52 11.33
CA PRO A 157 -14.99 -8.72 10.66
C PRO A 157 -16.33 -8.35 10.00
N ASP A 158 -16.40 -8.45 8.68
CA ASP A 158 -17.68 -8.39 7.99
C ASP A 158 -18.55 -9.44 8.68
N GLU A 159 -19.69 -9.02 9.23
CA GLU A 159 -20.64 -9.95 9.82
C GLU A 159 -20.97 -11.00 8.75
N ASP A 160 -20.74 -12.26 9.08
CA ASP A 160 -21.10 -13.41 8.27
C ASP A 160 -22.59 -13.32 7.94
N LEU A 161 -22.92 -12.74 6.79
CA LEU A 161 -24.23 -12.84 6.16
C LEU A 161 -24.31 -14.13 5.34
N ASP A 162 -23.86 -15.24 5.92
CA ASP A 162 -24.43 -16.54 5.60
C ASP A 162 -25.61 -16.70 6.56
N GLY A 163 -26.80 -16.33 6.08
CA GLY A 163 -28.04 -16.49 6.83
C GLY A 163 -28.28 -17.97 7.13
N ASP A 164 -28.09 -18.35 8.39
CA ASP A 164 -28.89 -19.33 9.15
C ASP A 164 -28.23 -19.60 10.51
N THR A 165 -28.52 -18.81 11.56
CA THR A 165 -28.51 -19.28 12.97
C THR A 165 -29.14 -18.25 13.94
N PRO A 166 -29.88 -18.69 14.99
CA PRO A 166 -30.63 -17.82 15.91
C PRO A 166 -29.75 -17.21 17.03
N PRO A 167 -30.23 -16.19 17.78
CA PRO A 167 -29.38 -15.25 18.52
C PRO A 167 -28.73 -15.83 19.79
N PRO A 168 -27.64 -15.21 20.30
CA PRO A 168 -26.84 -15.76 21.37
C PRO A 168 -27.39 -15.39 22.76
N THR A 169 -27.21 -16.31 23.72
CA THR A 169 -27.26 -16.01 25.16
C THR A 169 -25.90 -15.55 25.69
N PRO A 170 -25.84 -14.60 26.63
CA PRO A 170 -24.58 -14.01 27.08
C PRO A 170 -24.01 -14.75 28.30
N THR A 171 -22.69 -14.98 28.31
CA THR A 171 -21.92 -15.13 29.56
C THR A 171 -20.50 -14.61 29.36
N SER A 172 -20.13 -13.58 30.12
CA SER A 172 -18.76 -13.15 30.43
C SER A 172 -18.38 -13.69 31.83
N PRO A 173 -17.15 -13.47 32.33
CA PRO A 173 -15.81 -13.57 31.73
C PRO A 173 -14.90 -14.48 32.62
N THR A 174 -13.60 -14.55 32.29
CA THR A 174 -12.42 -14.66 33.21
C THR A 174 -11.42 -15.73 32.75
N GLY A 175 -10.17 -15.32 32.53
CA GLY A 175 -9.07 -16.24 32.24
C GLY A 175 -7.76 -15.52 31.90
N VAL A 176 -7.10 -14.96 32.92
CA VAL A 176 -5.74 -14.44 32.85
C VAL A 176 -4.75 -15.59 32.59
N LEU A 177 -3.81 -15.43 31.65
CA LEU A 177 -2.65 -16.32 31.49
C LEU A 177 -1.33 -15.53 31.39
N PRO A 178 -0.22 -16.08 31.92
CA PRO A 178 0.99 -15.34 32.30
C PRO A 178 2.00 -15.16 31.16
N ARG A 179 2.86 -14.15 31.33
CA ARG A 179 4.05 -13.89 30.50
C ARG A 179 5.17 -14.88 30.82
N THR A 180 5.79 -15.46 29.78
CA THR A 180 7.06 -16.19 29.86
C THR A 180 8.05 -15.64 28.84
N PRO A 181 9.37 -15.62 29.11
CA PRO A 181 10.34 -14.78 28.41
C PRO A 181 10.90 -15.42 27.14
N ALA A 182 11.46 -14.56 26.28
CA ALA A 182 12.02 -14.90 24.98
C ALA A 182 13.30 -15.76 25.07
N ARG A 183 13.34 -16.86 24.31
CA ARG A 183 14.57 -17.60 24.00
C ARG A 183 15.21 -17.03 22.72
N VAL A 184 16.50 -16.74 22.80
CA VAL A 184 17.35 -16.36 21.66
C VAL A 184 17.84 -17.62 20.94
N PRO A 185 17.77 -17.71 19.60
CA PRO A 185 18.50 -18.72 18.84
C PRO A 185 19.91 -18.21 18.43
N PRO A 186 20.90 -19.11 18.35
CA PRO A 186 22.30 -18.76 18.07
C PRO A 186 22.56 -18.57 16.57
N HIS A 187 23.70 -17.93 16.29
CA HIS A 187 24.21 -17.48 15.00
C HIS A 187 24.16 -18.49 13.83
N GLY A 188 23.78 -17.99 12.65
CA GLY A 188 23.94 -18.64 11.34
C GLY A 188 23.27 -17.81 10.25
N GLY A 189 24.05 -17.20 9.36
CA GLY A 189 23.62 -16.10 8.48
C GLY A 189 22.56 -16.45 7.44
N VAL A 190 21.54 -15.59 7.36
CA VAL A 190 20.81 -15.20 6.15
C VAL A 190 20.43 -13.73 6.33
N ILE A 191 21.01 -12.83 5.53
CA ILE A 191 20.56 -11.43 5.47
C ILE A 191 19.27 -11.42 4.65
N ALA A 192 18.14 -11.68 5.31
CA ALA A 192 16.80 -11.48 4.78
C ALA A 192 16.02 -10.62 5.78
N GLY A 193 16.37 -9.33 5.84
CA GLY A 193 15.51 -8.33 6.47
C GLY A 193 14.29 -8.12 5.59
N VAL A 194 13.22 -8.89 5.85
CA VAL A 194 11.91 -8.69 5.22
C VAL A 194 11.40 -7.31 5.69
N PRO A 195 11.22 -6.31 4.80
CA PRO A 195 10.51 -5.10 5.19
C PRO A 195 9.07 -5.50 5.52
N ARG A 196 8.52 -4.99 6.63
CA ARG A 196 7.08 -5.03 6.87
C ARG A 196 6.36 -4.51 5.62
N MET A 197 5.50 -5.34 5.03
CA MET A 197 4.75 -5.03 3.82
C MET A 197 3.95 -3.75 4.01
N THR A 198 4.12 -2.80 3.10
CA THR A 198 3.29 -1.60 3.03
C THR A 198 1.98 -1.93 2.32
N GLN A 199 0.85 -1.73 3.00
CA GLN A 199 -0.46 -1.67 2.36
C GLN A 199 -0.57 -0.33 1.62
N GLN A 200 -1.02 -0.35 0.36
CA GLN A 200 -1.33 0.85 -0.41
C GLN A 200 -2.78 0.78 -0.83
N THR A 201 -3.51 1.87 -0.69
CA THR A 201 -4.96 1.88 -0.90
C THR A 201 -5.37 2.83 -2.04
N SER A 202 -6.48 2.55 -2.73
CA SER A 202 -7.16 3.46 -3.66
C SER A 202 -8.31 4.12 -2.91
N LEU A 203 -8.55 5.40 -3.20
CA LEU A 203 -9.55 6.22 -2.52
C LEU A 203 -10.74 6.45 -3.44
N PHE A 204 -11.89 5.94 -3.06
CA PHE A 204 -13.16 6.53 -3.46
C PHE A 204 -13.64 7.43 -2.32
N ALA A 205 -13.85 8.71 -2.62
CA ALA A 205 -14.45 9.68 -1.72
C ALA A 205 -15.98 9.64 -1.86
N ILE A 206 -16.71 9.93 -0.79
CA ILE A 206 -18.18 10.05 -0.82
C ILE A 206 -18.51 11.56 -0.87
N PRO A 207 -19.43 12.01 -1.76
CA PRO A 207 -19.86 13.39 -1.75
C PRO A 207 -20.67 13.70 -0.49
N ASN A 208 -20.35 14.80 0.19
CA ASN A 208 -21.17 15.33 1.28
C ASN A 208 -22.48 15.89 0.70
N GLY A 209 -23.52 15.07 0.69
CA GLY A 209 -24.86 15.49 0.31
C GLY A 209 -25.86 14.39 0.63
N ARG A 210 -26.87 14.71 1.45
CA ARG A 210 -28.12 13.95 1.53
C ARG A 210 -28.78 13.95 0.15
N ALA A 211 -28.42 12.98 -0.69
CA ALA A 211 -29.21 12.63 -1.85
C ALA A 211 -29.91 11.32 -1.51
N GLY A 212 -31.18 11.42 -1.14
CA GLY A 212 -32.07 10.27 -1.12
C GLY A 212 -32.12 9.70 -2.53
N GLY A 213 -31.63 8.48 -2.70
CA GLY A 213 -31.57 7.79 -3.97
C GLY A 213 -30.75 6.51 -3.80
N GLY A 214 -31.44 5.41 -3.51
CA GLY A 214 -30.84 4.07 -3.33
C GLY A 214 -30.30 3.48 -4.62
N GLY A 215 -29.27 4.10 -5.20
CA GLY A 215 -28.42 3.44 -6.18
C GLY A 215 -27.39 2.60 -5.44
N GLU A 216 -27.53 1.28 -5.45
CA GLU A 216 -26.48 0.38 -4.99
C GLU A 216 -25.17 0.72 -5.72
N GLU A 217 -24.15 1.16 -4.98
CA GLU A 217 -22.77 1.24 -5.47
C GLU A 217 -22.31 -0.17 -5.85
N ARG A 218 -22.52 -0.55 -7.11
CA ARG A 218 -21.99 -1.82 -7.63
C ARG A 218 -20.49 -1.65 -7.85
N SER A 219 -19.68 -2.35 -7.06
CA SER A 219 -18.24 -2.51 -7.34
C SER A 219 -18.07 -2.96 -8.79
N LEU A 220 -17.17 -2.30 -9.52
CA LEU A 220 -16.82 -2.67 -10.89
C LEU A 220 -16.19 -4.07 -10.96
N VAL A 221 -15.67 -4.56 -9.83
CA VAL A 221 -15.01 -5.84 -9.71
C VAL A 221 -15.93 -6.81 -8.96
N PRO A 222 -16.26 -7.98 -9.55
CA PRO A 222 -17.10 -8.97 -8.90
C PRO A 222 -16.56 -9.37 -7.54
N ARG A 223 -17.44 -9.65 -6.58
CA ARG A 223 -17.05 -10.20 -5.27
C ARG A 223 -16.17 -11.45 -5.45
N GLY A 224 -15.12 -11.55 -4.64
CA GLY A 224 -14.17 -12.66 -4.73
C GLY A 224 -13.22 -12.58 -5.93
N CYS A 225 -13.08 -11.41 -6.56
CA CYS A 225 -12.06 -11.16 -7.57
C CYS A 225 -10.87 -10.42 -6.97
N MET A 226 -9.66 -10.83 -7.32
CA MET A 226 -8.42 -10.18 -6.95
C MET A 226 -7.76 -9.57 -8.18
N VAL A 227 -7.28 -8.33 -8.05
CA VAL A 227 -6.50 -7.65 -9.10
C VAL A 227 -5.03 -7.70 -8.72
N ILE A 228 -4.19 -8.28 -9.56
CA ILE A 228 -2.75 -8.39 -9.35
C ILE A 228 -2.03 -7.63 -10.46
N ALA A 229 -0.94 -6.93 -10.12
CA ALA A 229 -0.06 -6.34 -11.12
C ALA A 229 1.40 -6.69 -10.85
N PHE A 230 2.15 -6.95 -11.92
CA PHE A 230 3.56 -7.34 -11.88
C PHE A 230 4.42 -6.37 -12.67
N THR A 231 5.52 -5.92 -12.06
CA THR A 231 6.57 -5.13 -12.71
C THR A 231 7.95 -5.76 -12.46
N LEU A 232 8.87 -5.54 -13.40
CA LEU A 232 10.26 -5.94 -13.31
C LEU A 232 11.11 -4.78 -13.78
N GLU A 233 11.87 -4.18 -12.86
CA GLU A 233 12.58 -2.92 -13.11
C GLU A 233 14.03 -3.04 -12.69
N ARG A 234 14.93 -2.48 -13.51
CA ARG A 234 16.34 -2.36 -13.14
C ARG A 234 16.53 -1.19 -12.20
N SER A 235 17.24 -1.40 -11.10
CA SER A 235 17.42 -0.37 -10.09
C SER A 235 18.87 -0.22 -9.66
N GLU A 236 19.42 0.98 -9.89
CA GLU A 236 20.73 1.39 -9.40
C GLU A 236 20.78 1.41 -7.86
N ALA A 237 19.63 1.48 -7.17
CA ALA A 237 19.59 1.46 -5.71
C ALA A 237 19.99 0.10 -5.11
N VAL A 238 19.94 -0.97 -5.90
CA VAL A 238 20.33 -2.34 -5.50
C VAL A 238 21.53 -2.82 -6.32
N GLY A 239 22.45 -1.92 -6.68
CA GLY A 239 23.66 -2.28 -7.42
C GLY A 239 23.41 -2.62 -8.89
N GLY A 240 22.35 -2.06 -9.49
CA GLY A 240 22.00 -2.30 -10.89
C GLY A 240 21.32 -3.64 -11.14
N LEU A 241 20.93 -4.36 -10.07
CA LEU A 241 20.11 -5.57 -10.10
C LEU A 241 18.66 -5.26 -10.51
N TRP A 242 17.90 -6.31 -10.78
CA TRP A 242 16.49 -6.24 -11.14
C TRP A 242 15.62 -6.47 -9.91
N ILE A 243 14.57 -5.67 -9.77
CA ILE A 243 13.58 -5.78 -8.71
C ILE A 243 12.28 -6.26 -9.36
N ALA A 244 11.87 -7.47 -9.02
CA ALA A 244 10.53 -7.95 -9.31
C ALA A 244 9.58 -7.47 -8.22
N THR A 245 8.45 -6.89 -8.60
CA THR A 245 7.42 -6.46 -7.65
C THR A 245 6.05 -6.92 -8.14
N ALA A 246 5.27 -7.44 -7.21
CA ALA A 246 3.87 -7.77 -7.40
C ALA A 246 3.03 -6.99 -6.39
N VAL A 247 1.95 -6.40 -6.85
CA VAL A 247 0.90 -5.83 -5.99
C VAL A 247 -0.38 -6.58 -6.22
N GLY A 248 -1.17 -6.79 -5.17
CA GLY A 248 -2.43 -7.52 -5.25
C GLY A 248 -3.49 -6.85 -4.41
N SER A 249 -4.69 -6.64 -4.96
CA SER A 249 -5.81 -6.13 -4.19
C SER A 249 -6.14 -7.12 -3.07
N VAL A 250 -6.56 -6.63 -1.91
CA VAL A 250 -6.84 -7.46 -0.73
C VAL A 250 -8.23 -7.20 -0.15
N ASP A 251 -9.04 -6.36 -0.80
CA ASP A 251 -10.44 -6.12 -0.48
C ASP A 251 -11.32 -6.20 -1.73
N ASN A 252 -12.64 -6.26 -1.51
CA ASN A 252 -13.63 -6.39 -2.61
C ASN A 252 -13.85 -5.09 -3.39
N ASP A 253 -13.49 -3.94 -2.83
CA ASP A 253 -13.59 -2.64 -3.51
C ASP A 253 -12.36 -2.34 -4.37
N VAL A 254 -11.34 -3.21 -4.33
CA VAL A 254 -10.04 -3.01 -4.98
C VAL A 254 -9.40 -1.69 -4.54
N ASN A 255 -9.64 -1.36 -3.28
CA ASN A 255 -9.13 -0.19 -2.61
C ASN A 255 -7.96 -0.53 -1.74
N LEU A 256 -7.66 -1.74 -1.34
CA LEU A 256 -6.48 -2.06 -0.55
C LEU A 256 -5.58 -2.97 -1.38
N TYR A 257 -4.27 -2.73 -1.39
CA TYR A 257 -3.27 -3.53 -2.09
C TYR A 257 -2.16 -3.93 -1.14
N ALA A 258 -1.81 -5.20 -1.15
CA ALA A 258 -0.57 -5.71 -0.59
C ALA A 258 0.54 -5.67 -1.65
N THR A 259 1.78 -5.59 -1.20
CA THR A 259 2.96 -5.56 -2.08
C THR A 259 3.96 -6.62 -1.67
N ALA A 260 4.44 -7.41 -2.63
CA ALA A 260 5.56 -8.32 -2.48
C ALA A 260 6.67 -7.96 -3.48
N SER A 261 7.93 -8.04 -3.06
CA SER A 261 9.07 -7.76 -3.93
C SER A 261 10.22 -8.74 -3.69
N SER A 262 11.00 -8.98 -4.74
CA SER A 262 12.23 -9.78 -4.71
C SER A 262 13.30 -9.14 -5.60
N VAL A 263 14.57 -9.40 -5.28
CA VAL A 263 15.72 -8.93 -6.06
C VAL A 263 16.29 -10.12 -6.84
N GLN A 264 16.67 -9.90 -8.09
CA GLN A 264 17.19 -10.92 -8.99
C GLN A 264 18.24 -10.36 -9.96
N ASP A 265 19.11 -11.23 -10.44
CA ASP A 265 20.26 -10.85 -11.28
C ASP A 265 19.89 -10.68 -12.77
N THR A 266 18.73 -11.19 -13.19
CA THR A 266 18.28 -11.18 -14.59
C THR A 266 17.06 -10.29 -14.79
N GLY A 267 16.99 -9.62 -15.94
CA GLY A 267 15.84 -8.81 -16.36
C GLY A 267 14.93 -9.50 -17.36
N THR A 268 15.11 -10.81 -17.57
CA THR A 268 14.40 -11.53 -18.65
C THR A 268 12.97 -11.92 -18.28
N ARG A 269 12.75 -12.36 -17.04
CA ARG A 269 11.46 -12.75 -16.47
C ARG A 269 11.51 -12.67 -14.95
N ILE A 270 10.36 -12.62 -14.29
CA ILE A 270 10.27 -12.73 -12.83
C ILE A 270 10.56 -14.19 -12.42
N ILE A 271 11.62 -14.41 -11.63
CA ILE A 271 12.01 -15.76 -11.18
C ILE A 271 11.15 -16.20 -10.01
N ASP A 272 10.93 -15.31 -9.03
CA ASP A 272 10.32 -15.66 -7.73
C ASP A 272 8.78 -15.52 -7.74
N ILE A 273 8.14 -15.80 -8.87
CA ILE A 273 6.73 -15.47 -9.08
C ILE A 273 5.81 -16.24 -8.14
N GLU A 274 6.16 -17.49 -7.82
CA GLU A 274 5.44 -18.33 -6.87
C GLU A 274 5.38 -17.69 -5.48
N SER A 275 6.53 -17.22 -4.96
CA SER A 275 6.64 -16.56 -3.66
C SER A 275 5.89 -15.23 -3.64
N LEU A 276 5.98 -14.43 -4.71
CA LEU A 276 5.27 -13.16 -4.83
C LEU A 276 3.74 -13.38 -4.79
N VAL A 277 3.22 -14.27 -5.63
CA VAL A 277 1.79 -14.61 -5.68
C VAL A 277 1.32 -15.21 -4.37
N PHE A 278 2.11 -16.10 -3.76
CA PHE A 278 1.81 -16.71 -2.47
C PHE A 278 1.47 -15.66 -1.41
N ARG A 279 2.37 -14.68 -1.20
CA ARG A 279 2.20 -13.68 -0.14
C ARG A 279 0.98 -12.78 -0.39
N LEU A 280 0.64 -12.53 -1.65
CA LEU A 280 -0.55 -11.75 -2.01
C LEU A 280 -1.84 -12.53 -1.74
N LEU A 281 -1.91 -13.81 -2.14
CA LEU A 281 -3.07 -14.67 -1.87
C LEU A 281 -3.26 -14.92 -0.37
N GLU A 282 -2.16 -15.11 0.36
CA GLU A 282 -2.15 -15.19 1.82
C GLU A 282 -2.78 -13.94 2.44
N ARG A 283 -2.38 -12.74 1.99
CA ARG A 283 -2.93 -11.49 2.53
C ARG A 283 -4.40 -11.30 2.16
N PHE A 284 -4.79 -11.63 0.93
CA PHE A 284 -6.20 -11.61 0.52
C PHE A 284 -7.03 -12.52 1.42
N TYR A 285 -6.54 -13.73 1.69
CA TYR A 285 -7.24 -14.69 2.54
C TYR A 285 -7.38 -14.20 3.98
N ILE A 286 -6.32 -13.65 4.57
CA ILE A 286 -6.37 -13.10 5.93
C ILE A 286 -7.47 -12.05 6.08
N ILE A 287 -7.67 -11.21 5.07
CA ILE A 287 -8.65 -10.11 5.12
C ILE A 287 -10.07 -10.58 4.78
N ASN A 288 -10.22 -11.49 3.81
CA ASN A 288 -11.55 -11.86 3.29
C ASN A 288 -12.05 -13.21 3.81
N SER A 289 -11.23 -13.94 4.58
CA SER A 289 -11.48 -15.32 5.04
C SER A 289 -11.81 -16.31 3.91
N ARG A 290 -11.43 -15.98 2.67
CA ARG A 290 -11.66 -16.78 1.47
C ARG A 290 -10.61 -16.49 0.41
N LEU A 291 -10.32 -17.47 -0.44
CA LEU A 291 -9.47 -17.27 -1.62
C LEU A 291 -10.27 -16.61 -2.75
N PRO A 292 -9.63 -15.84 -3.63
CA PRO A 292 -10.31 -15.24 -4.77
C PRO A 292 -10.74 -16.34 -5.77
N GLN A 293 -11.96 -16.26 -6.28
CA GLN A 293 -12.47 -17.14 -7.33
C GLN A 293 -12.03 -16.69 -8.73
N ARG A 294 -11.66 -15.40 -8.87
CA ARG A 294 -11.20 -14.80 -10.12
C ARG A 294 -9.96 -13.96 -9.86
N ILE A 295 -8.99 -14.01 -10.78
CA ILE A 295 -7.78 -13.20 -10.71
C ILE A 295 -7.59 -12.46 -12.03
N LEU A 296 -7.55 -11.14 -11.96
CA LEU A 296 -7.17 -10.26 -13.08
C LEU A 296 -5.71 -9.86 -12.87
N ALA A 297 -4.80 -10.40 -13.69
CA ALA A 297 -3.37 -10.20 -13.54
C ALA A 297 -2.82 -9.32 -14.67
N PHE A 298 -2.30 -8.16 -14.30
CA PHE A 298 -1.66 -7.20 -15.19
C PHE A 298 -0.14 -7.39 -15.17
N ARG A 299 0.49 -7.42 -16.34
CA ARG A 299 1.96 -7.51 -16.46
C ARG A 299 2.46 -6.32 -17.27
N ASN A 300 3.30 -5.47 -16.66
CA ASN A 300 3.92 -4.36 -17.39
C ASN A 300 4.89 -4.91 -18.45
N ALA A 301 4.65 -4.59 -19.72
CA ALA A 301 5.37 -5.16 -20.84
C ALA A 301 6.81 -4.68 -20.93
N PHE A 302 7.66 -5.51 -21.51
CA PHE A 302 9.05 -5.14 -21.77
C PHE A 302 9.13 -4.10 -22.90
N PRO A 303 10.03 -3.11 -22.81
CA PRO A 303 10.24 -2.14 -23.89
C PRO A 303 10.74 -2.74 -25.21
N SER A 304 11.25 -3.98 -25.21
CA SER A 304 12.19 -4.46 -26.23
C SER A 304 11.62 -5.40 -27.30
N GLY A 305 10.30 -5.46 -27.52
CA GLY A 305 9.72 -6.20 -28.65
C GLY A 305 9.89 -7.73 -28.62
N ARG A 306 10.52 -8.31 -27.58
CA ARG A 306 10.61 -9.77 -27.33
C ARG A 306 9.30 -10.34 -26.76
N PHE A 307 8.19 -9.84 -27.28
CA PHE A 307 6.87 -9.84 -26.65
C PHE A 307 6.28 -11.24 -26.53
N LEU A 308 6.25 -12.02 -27.61
CA LEU A 308 5.41 -13.22 -27.65
C LEU A 308 5.96 -14.41 -26.85
N THR A 309 7.24 -14.75 -27.04
CA THR A 309 7.78 -15.99 -26.46
C THR A 309 8.05 -15.87 -24.96
N LEU A 310 8.61 -14.74 -24.51
CA LEU A 310 8.93 -14.53 -23.10
C LEU A 310 7.66 -14.31 -22.26
N GLN A 311 6.66 -13.59 -22.79
CA GLN A 311 5.39 -13.43 -22.08
C GLN A 311 4.62 -14.74 -21.99
N THR A 312 4.64 -15.59 -23.01
CA THR A 312 3.92 -16.88 -22.95
C THR A 312 4.49 -17.79 -21.85
N ALA A 313 5.82 -17.83 -21.71
CA ALA A 313 6.47 -18.59 -20.64
C ALA A 313 6.18 -17.98 -19.26
N GLU A 314 6.32 -16.66 -19.11
CA GLU A 314 6.03 -15.98 -17.84
C GLU A 314 4.54 -16.09 -17.45
N PHE A 315 3.62 -16.04 -18.40
CA PHE A 315 2.18 -16.23 -18.18
C PHE A 315 1.85 -17.64 -17.74
N ARG A 316 2.55 -18.63 -18.30
CA ARG A 316 2.48 -20.01 -17.82
C ARG A 316 2.99 -20.12 -16.39
N ASP A 317 4.10 -19.47 -16.07
CA ASP A 317 4.67 -19.46 -14.70
C ASP A 317 3.69 -18.79 -13.71
N ILE A 318 3.05 -17.66 -14.08
CA ILE A 318 1.98 -17.02 -13.28
C ILE A 318 0.81 -17.98 -13.06
N SER A 319 0.34 -18.62 -14.13
CA SER A 319 -0.80 -19.52 -14.07
C SER A 319 -0.51 -20.74 -13.19
N HIS A 320 0.69 -21.32 -13.29
CA HIS A 320 1.14 -22.41 -12.42
C HIS A 320 1.27 -21.98 -10.96
N ALA A 321 1.85 -20.80 -10.70
CA ALA A 321 1.96 -20.25 -9.36
C ALA A 321 0.59 -20.13 -8.68
N ILE A 322 -0.42 -19.67 -9.42
CA ILE A 322 -1.77 -19.47 -8.91
C ILE A 322 -2.53 -20.79 -8.66
N SER A 323 -2.35 -21.78 -9.54
CA SER A 323 -3.20 -23.00 -9.55
C SER A 323 -2.73 -24.09 -8.57
N ASP A 324 -1.49 -24.57 -8.67
CA ASP A 324 -1.13 -25.87 -8.10
C ASP A 324 -0.25 -25.80 -6.83
N ARG A 325 0.64 -24.80 -6.69
CA ARG A 325 1.65 -24.80 -5.60
C ARG A 325 1.32 -23.90 -4.42
N VAL A 326 0.64 -22.79 -4.64
CA VAL A 326 0.32 -21.84 -3.56
C VAL A 326 -0.73 -22.41 -2.61
N THR A 327 -1.74 -23.12 -3.11
CA THR A 327 -2.76 -23.77 -2.27
C THR A 327 -2.13 -24.77 -1.31
N GLN A 328 -1.22 -25.63 -1.81
CA GLN A 328 -0.49 -26.59 -0.98
C GLN A 328 0.45 -25.89 0.01
N ALA A 329 1.12 -24.81 -0.39
CA ALA A 329 1.98 -24.05 0.50
C ALA A 329 1.19 -23.29 1.59
N ILE A 330 -0.01 -22.78 1.28
CA ILE A 330 -0.89 -22.10 2.24
C ILE A 330 -1.34 -23.13 3.27
N LEU A 331 -1.73 -24.32 2.80
CA LEU A 331 -2.10 -25.46 3.64
C LEU A 331 -0.94 -25.94 4.54
N LEU A 332 0.27 -26.12 4.00
CA LEU A 332 1.42 -26.65 4.74
C LEU A 332 2.02 -25.63 5.72
N LYS A 333 2.13 -24.36 5.33
CA LYS A 333 2.61 -23.29 6.24
C LYS A 333 1.56 -22.81 7.22
N SER A 334 0.29 -23.22 7.07
CA SER A 334 -0.76 -22.95 8.07
C SER A 334 -0.55 -23.62 9.43
N GLY A 335 0.48 -24.47 9.59
CA GLY A 335 0.99 -24.84 10.92
C GLY A 335 1.56 -23.65 11.71
N ALA A 336 2.03 -22.60 11.04
CA ALA A 336 2.41 -21.30 11.64
C ALA A 336 1.21 -20.34 11.79
N PHE A 337 0.04 -20.71 11.26
CA PHE A 337 -1.20 -19.97 11.38
C PHE A 337 -2.03 -20.54 12.53
N GLY A 338 -1.84 -20.01 13.73
CA GLY A 338 -2.67 -20.34 14.91
C GLY A 338 -4.16 -19.96 14.80
N ARG A 339 -4.71 -19.76 13.59
CA ARG A 339 -6.10 -19.34 13.35
C ARG A 339 -6.76 -19.91 12.09
N CYS A 340 -6.12 -20.81 11.33
CA CYS A 340 -6.83 -21.48 10.24
C CYS A 340 -7.61 -22.67 10.83
N SER A 341 -8.94 -22.68 10.69
CA SER A 341 -9.75 -23.78 11.24
C SER A 341 -9.37 -25.10 10.57
N GLU A 342 -9.36 -26.19 11.35
CA GLU A 342 -9.02 -27.53 10.87
C GLU A 342 -9.92 -27.95 9.68
N LYS A 343 -11.19 -27.53 9.71
CA LYS A 343 -12.16 -27.72 8.61
C LYS A 343 -11.74 -27.05 7.30
N MET A 344 -11.09 -25.88 7.35
CA MET A 344 -10.61 -25.18 6.16
C MET A 344 -9.43 -25.91 5.52
N ARG A 345 -8.49 -26.39 6.35
CA ARG A 345 -7.35 -27.19 5.88
C ARG A 345 -7.82 -28.44 5.16
N ASP A 346 -8.80 -29.12 5.73
CA ASP A 346 -9.44 -30.27 5.12
C ASP A 346 -10.13 -29.93 3.81
N ARG A 347 -10.85 -28.81 3.72
CA ARG A 347 -11.56 -28.40 2.50
C ARG A 347 -10.60 -28.03 1.38
N LEU A 348 -9.58 -27.23 1.65
CA LEU A 348 -8.56 -26.83 0.68
C LEU A 348 -7.65 -28.02 0.26
N ALA A 349 -7.45 -29.01 1.14
CA ALA A 349 -6.74 -30.24 0.79
C ALA A 349 -7.58 -31.17 -0.12
N ARG A 350 -8.91 -31.11 -0.02
CA ARG A 350 -9.84 -31.92 -0.83
C ARG A 350 -10.23 -31.25 -2.14
N GLU A 351 -10.37 -29.93 -2.16
CA GLU A 351 -10.79 -29.16 -3.33
C GLU A 351 -9.57 -28.55 -4.05
N LYS A 352 -9.36 -28.95 -5.30
CA LYS A 352 -8.34 -28.32 -6.16
C LYS A 352 -8.73 -26.86 -6.40
N TYR A 353 -8.00 -25.92 -5.80
CA TYR A 353 -8.17 -24.50 -6.07
C TYR A 353 -7.82 -24.20 -7.53
N SER A 354 -8.78 -23.65 -8.27
CA SER A 354 -8.63 -23.36 -9.70
C SER A 354 -9.41 -22.08 -10.04
N PRO A 355 -8.89 -20.89 -9.69
CA PRO A 355 -9.57 -19.64 -9.98
C PRO A 355 -9.61 -19.38 -11.48
N THR A 356 -10.61 -18.63 -11.95
CA THR A 356 -10.59 -18.10 -13.32
C THR A 356 -9.52 -17.03 -13.41
N LEU A 357 -8.55 -17.22 -14.30
CA LEU A 357 -7.43 -16.30 -14.48
C LEU A 357 -7.55 -15.55 -15.82
N THR A 358 -7.41 -14.22 -15.77
CA THR A 358 -7.27 -13.37 -16.95
C THR A 358 -5.94 -12.63 -16.87
N LEU A 359 -5.11 -12.80 -17.90
CA LEU A 359 -3.79 -12.18 -17.99
C LEU A 359 -3.83 -11.05 -19.02
N LEU A 360 -3.39 -9.87 -18.60
CA LEU A 360 -3.38 -8.64 -19.39
C LEU A 360 -1.95 -8.09 -19.45
N SER A 361 -1.38 -8.01 -20.65
CA SER A 361 -0.12 -7.30 -20.85
C SER A 361 -0.41 -5.81 -21.03
N VAL A 362 0.21 -4.96 -20.22
CA VAL A 362 0.05 -3.50 -20.30
C VAL A 362 1.40 -2.88 -20.64
N SER A 363 1.49 -2.09 -21.69
CA SER A 363 2.72 -1.35 -22.02
C SER A 363 2.53 0.13 -21.69
N SER A 364 3.34 0.67 -20.77
CA SER A 364 3.30 2.09 -20.45
C SER A 364 4.20 2.92 -21.39
N GLY A 365 3.57 3.75 -22.24
CA GLY A 365 3.97 5.08 -22.72
C GLY A 365 5.32 5.31 -23.43
N SER A 366 6.44 4.79 -22.96
CA SER A 366 7.76 5.10 -23.53
C SER A 366 8.26 4.10 -24.56
N SER A 367 7.56 2.99 -24.73
CA SER A 367 8.01 1.88 -25.60
C SER A 367 7.17 1.72 -26.87
N GLN A 368 6.22 2.62 -27.13
CA GLN A 368 5.36 2.56 -28.31
C GLN A 368 5.40 3.89 -29.04
N ASN A 369 5.69 3.85 -30.35
CA ASN A 369 5.64 5.01 -31.24
C ASN A 369 4.21 5.31 -31.71
N LEU A 370 3.20 5.00 -30.88
CA LEU A 370 1.80 5.24 -31.20
C LEU A 370 1.36 6.57 -30.56
N THR A 371 0.96 7.52 -31.40
CA THR A 371 0.39 8.78 -30.95
C THR A 371 -1.00 8.92 -31.55
N LEU A 372 -1.98 9.23 -30.70
CA LEU A 372 -3.36 9.48 -31.12
C LEU A 372 -3.63 10.98 -31.14
N TRP A 373 -4.39 11.41 -32.15
CA TRP A 373 -4.80 12.80 -32.34
C TRP A 373 -6.30 12.84 -32.58
N CYS A 374 -6.98 13.88 -32.08
CA CYS A 374 -8.36 14.12 -32.47
C CYS A 374 -8.40 14.64 -33.90
N GLU A 375 -9.34 14.15 -34.71
CA GLU A 375 -9.56 14.66 -36.06
C GLU A 375 -10.08 16.10 -36.05
N LYS A 376 -10.85 16.46 -35.02
CA LYS A 376 -11.47 17.79 -34.88
C LYS A 376 -11.06 18.44 -33.56
N PRO A 377 -10.73 19.75 -33.56
CA PRO A 377 -10.32 20.46 -32.33
C PRO A 377 -11.35 20.42 -31.20
N GLN A 378 -12.65 20.34 -31.51
CA GLN A 378 -13.69 20.27 -30.48
C GLN A 378 -13.70 18.95 -29.69
N ASP A 379 -13.10 17.90 -30.23
CA ASP A 379 -13.03 16.57 -29.59
C ASP A 379 -11.80 16.46 -28.67
N CYS A 380 -10.89 17.44 -28.71
CA CYS A 380 -9.73 17.52 -27.83
C CYS A 380 -10.07 17.92 -26.40
N ASP A 381 -9.22 17.48 -25.46
CA ASP A 381 -9.07 18.14 -24.18
C ASP A 381 -8.70 19.62 -24.38
N ARG A 382 -9.55 20.53 -23.88
CA ARG A 382 -9.41 21.97 -24.14
C ARG A 382 -8.11 22.57 -23.62
N LYS A 383 -7.52 21.98 -22.58
CA LYS A 383 -6.34 22.52 -21.92
C LYS A 383 -5.05 22.04 -22.59
N THR A 384 -5.03 20.77 -22.99
CA THR A 384 -3.81 20.10 -23.46
C THR A 384 -3.79 19.86 -24.97
N GLY A 385 -4.95 19.91 -25.64
CA GLY A 385 -5.10 19.57 -27.06
C GLY A 385 -5.05 18.05 -27.34
N ASN A 386 -4.93 17.22 -26.30
CA ASN A 386 -4.82 15.77 -26.44
C ASN A 386 -6.19 15.09 -26.60
N VAL A 387 -6.17 13.82 -27.00
CA VAL A 387 -7.35 12.95 -26.92
C VAL A 387 -7.88 12.88 -25.47
N PRO A 388 -9.21 12.84 -25.27
CA PRO A 388 -9.79 12.84 -23.93
C PRO A 388 -9.46 11.55 -23.17
N ALA A 389 -9.41 11.65 -21.83
CA ALA A 389 -9.21 10.50 -20.96
C ALA A 389 -10.30 9.43 -21.19
N GLY A 390 -9.88 8.17 -21.31
CA GLY A 390 -10.78 7.04 -21.57
C GLY A 390 -11.03 6.74 -23.05
N THR A 391 -10.31 7.37 -23.98
CA THR A 391 -10.30 6.97 -25.40
C THR A 391 -9.78 5.53 -25.53
N ILE A 392 -10.52 4.67 -26.21
CA ILE A 392 -10.21 3.24 -26.46
C ILE A 392 -9.98 3.02 -27.95
#